data_AF-A0A564UJZ8-F1
#
_entry.id   AF-A0A564UJZ8-F1
#
_cell.length_a   1.000
_cell.length_b   1.000
_cell.length_c   1.000
_cell.angle_alpha   90.00
_cell.angle_beta   90.00
_cell.angle_gamma   90.00
#
_symmetry.space_group_name_H-M   'P 1'
#
loop_
_entity.id
_entity.type
_entity.pdbx_description
1 polymer ?
#
loop_
_entity_poly.entity_id
_entity_poly.type
_entity_poly.pdbx_seq_one_letter_code
_entity_poly.pdbx_strand_id
1 'polypeptide(L)'
;MEKIIYHGSDHIIEKPKFGYGKTYNDYGVGFYCTENPNMAKEWGVGIDHNGYANQYRIECDGLTILDLNAPGYTMLHWLTILLENREFDASAPLAAEAKEYLLKNFHLNYKSADIIIGYRADDSYFSFASDFINGAISYRQLCNAMRLGKLGQQFVLKSKAAFERLEFLGYETADSKEWYKKKAFRDQTARRQYFDVERNRRQRGDLYITTILDEEMKPNDLRLR
;
A
#
# COMPACT_ATOMS: atom_id res chain seq x y z
N MET A 1 12.26 -18.44 9.09
CA MET A 1 11.45 -17.46 9.85
C MET A 1 10.03 -17.66 9.42
N GLU A 2 9.20 -18.19 10.32
CA GLU A 2 7.78 -18.38 10.04
C GLU A 2 6.96 -17.14 10.36
N LYS A 3 5.92 -16.89 9.56
CA LYS A 3 4.92 -15.84 9.79
C LYS A 3 3.51 -16.37 9.64
N ILE A 4 2.58 -15.79 10.39
CA ILE A 4 1.14 -15.97 10.20
C ILE A 4 0.59 -14.77 9.44
N ILE A 5 -0.05 -15.04 8.31
CA ILE A 5 -0.63 -14.02 7.45
C ILE A 5 -2.08 -14.36 7.10
N TYR A 6 -2.85 -13.33 6.80
CA TYR A 6 -4.27 -13.41 6.53
C TYR A 6 -4.64 -12.78 5.20
N HIS A 7 -5.51 -13.42 4.44
CA HIS A 7 -6.09 -12.90 3.20
C HIS A 7 -7.60 -12.70 3.36
N GLY A 8 -8.07 -11.48 3.08
CA GLY A 8 -9.49 -11.17 3.06
C GLY A 8 -10.12 -11.47 1.70
N SER A 9 -11.18 -12.29 1.68
CA SER A 9 -11.96 -12.59 0.47
C SER A 9 -13.43 -12.88 0.80
N ASP A 10 -14.27 -12.95 -0.23
CA ASP A 10 -15.69 -13.31 -0.16
C ASP A 10 -15.94 -14.82 -0.12
N HIS A 11 -14.90 -15.64 -0.28
CA HIS A 11 -14.92 -17.10 -0.19
C HIS A 11 -13.64 -17.64 0.47
N ILE A 12 -13.63 -18.92 0.84
CA ILE A 12 -12.46 -19.59 1.42
C ILE A 12 -11.46 -19.92 0.31
N ILE A 13 -10.18 -19.62 0.52
CA ILE A 13 -9.10 -19.89 -0.42
C ILE A 13 -8.07 -20.82 0.24
N GLU A 14 -8.23 -22.14 0.09
CA GLU A 14 -7.26 -23.07 0.68
C GLU A 14 -5.92 -23.07 -0.06
N LYS A 15 -5.95 -22.88 -1.39
CA LYS A 15 -4.75 -22.91 -2.24
C LYS A 15 -4.74 -21.73 -3.22
N PRO A 16 -4.08 -20.62 -2.89
CA PRO A 16 -3.99 -19.49 -3.80
C PRO A 16 -3.18 -19.87 -5.05
N LYS A 17 -3.62 -19.38 -6.21
CA LYS A 17 -3.00 -19.67 -7.50
C LYS A 17 -2.01 -18.58 -7.89
N PHE A 18 -0.76 -18.96 -8.15
CA PHE A 18 0.25 -18.06 -8.69
C PHE A 18 -0.21 -17.43 -10.03
N GLY A 19 0.01 -16.13 -10.18
CA GLY A 19 -0.37 -15.36 -11.38
C GLY A 19 -1.86 -14.99 -11.46
N TYR A 20 -2.66 -15.29 -10.43
CA TYR A 20 -4.05 -14.85 -10.35
C TYR A 20 -4.16 -13.49 -9.63
N GLY A 21 -5.17 -12.70 -9.97
CA GLY A 21 -5.45 -11.39 -9.38
C GLY A 21 -5.50 -10.27 -10.41
N LYS A 22 -5.85 -9.06 -9.95
CA LYS A 22 -5.95 -7.87 -10.78
C LYS A 22 -4.56 -7.34 -11.11
N THR A 23 -4.35 -6.95 -12.36
CA THR A 23 -3.09 -6.32 -12.82
C THR A 23 -2.88 -4.93 -12.21
N TYR A 24 -3.97 -4.26 -11.83
CA TYR A 24 -3.99 -2.90 -11.29
C TYR A 24 -4.09 -2.84 -9.75
N ASN A 25 -3.67 -3.89 -9.04
CA ASN A 25 -3.49 -3.83 -7.59
C ASN A 25 -2.21 -3.03 -7.24
N ASP A 26 -2.09 -2.57 -5.98
CA ASP A 26 -1.02 -1.67 -5.51
C ASP A 26 0.41 -2.07 -5.94
N TYR A 27 0.68 -3.39 -5.93
CA TYR A 27 1.97 -4.00 -6.29
C TYR A 27 1.85 -4.94 -7.50
N GLY A 28 0.84 -4.75 -8.36
CA GLY A 28 0.54 -5.60 -9.52
C GLY A 28 -0.03 -6.97 -9.15
N VAL A 29 0.07 -7.95 -10.05
CA VAL A 29 -0.47 -9.32 -9.81
C VAL A 29 0.28 -10.00 -8.65
N GLY A 30 -0.45 -10.57 -7.69
CA GLY A 30 0.11 -11.23 -6.52
C GLY A 30 -0.97 -11.69 -5.54
N PHE A 31 -0.59 -12.37 -4.47
CA PHE A 31 -1.50 -12.74 -3.39
C PHE A 31 -1.31 -11.82 -2.19
N TYR A 32 -2.33 -11.03 -1.89
CA TYR A 32 -2.26 -9.89 -0.98
C TYR A 32 -2.75 -10.29 0.41
N CYS A 33 -1.82 -10.36 1.36
CA CYS A 33 -2.10 -10.72 2.73
C CYS A 33 -1.77 -9.57 3.69
N THR A 34 -2.00 -9.80 4.98
CA THR A 34 -1.60 -8.93 6.07
C THR A 34 -1.35 -9.77 7.33
N GLU A 35 -0.49 -9.32 8.23
CA GLU A 35 -0.29 -9.97 9.54
C GLU A 35 -1.44 -9.65 10.51
N ASN A 36 -2.36 -8.75 10.14
CA ASN A 36 -3.47 -8.31 10.99
C ASN A 36 -4.79 -8.99 10.58
N PRO A 37 -5.35 -9.93 11.38
CA PRO A 37 -6.59 -10.64 11.02
C PRO A 37 -7.78 -9.70 10.89
N ASN A 38 -7.87 -8.65 11.71
CA ASN A 38 -8.96 -7.67 11.65
C ASN A 38 -8.95 -6.91 10.33
N MET A 39 -7.76 -6.60 9.81
CA MET A 39 -7.60 -5.95 8.52
C MET A 39 -8.03 -6.89 7.37
N ALA A 40 -7.69 -8.18 7.44
CA ALA A 40 -8.15 -9.16 6.46
C ALA A 40 -9.70 -9.31 6.47
N LYS A 41 -10.34 -9.31 7.65
CA LYS A 41 -11.81 -9.35 7.75
C LYS A 41 -12.48 -8.17 7.06
N GLU A 42 -11.92 -6.98 7.20
CA GLU A 42 -12.42 -5.78 6.52
C GLU A 42 -12.23 -5.83 5.00
N TRP A 43 -11.16 -6.50 4.54
CA TRP A 43 -10.91 -6.68 3.11
C TRP A 43 -11.87 -7.69 2.48
N GLY A 44 -12.28 -8.72 3.24
CA GLY A 44 -13.16 -9.79 2.76
C GLY A 44 -14.65 -9.43 2.69
N VAL A 45 -15.11 -8.42 3.43
CA VAL A 45 -16.53 -8.02 3.45
C VAL A 45 -16.86 -6.96 2.40
N GLY A 46 -18.08 -7.03 1.88
CA GLY A 46 -18.73 -5.97 1.12
C GLY A 46 -19.94 -5.42 1.87
N ILE A 47 -20.68 -4.51 1.22
CA ILE A 47 -21.86 -3.88 1.82
C ILE A 47 -22.95 -4.91 2.17
N ASP A 48 -23.17 -5.87 1.26
CA ASP A 48 -24.27 -6.85 1.36
C ASP A 48 -23.77 -8.31 1.35
N HIS A 49 -22.48 -8.56 1.61
CA HIS A 49 -21.95 -9.91 1.71
C HIS A 49 -20.92 -10.05 2.83
N ASN A 50 -21.04 -11.16 3.57
CA ASN A 50 -20.04 -11.58 4.54
C ASN A 50 -18.72 -11.91 3.83
N GLY A 51 -17.66 -12.02 4.62
CA GLY A 51 -16.33 -12.32 4.14
C GLY A 51 -15.61 -13.34 5.02
N TYR A 52 -14.37 -13.62 4.63
CA TYR A 52 -13.49 -14.55 5.29
C TYR A 52 -12.11 -13.92 5.45
N ALA A 53 -11.48 -14.13 6.60
CA ALA A 53 -10.05 -13.96 6.78
C ALA A 53 -9.40 -15.34 6.73
N ASN A 54 -8.86 -15.71 5.56
CA ASN A 54 -8.14 -16.95 5.35
C ASN A 54 -6.77 -16.85 6.01
N GLN A 55 -6.42 -17.82 6.84
CA GLN A 55 -5.19 -17.84 7.63
C GLN A 55 -4.18 -18.81 7.02
N TYR A 56 -2.93 -18.36 6.93
CA TYR A 56 -1.83 -19.16 6.44
C TYR A 56 -0.59 -19.03 7.32
N ARG A 57 0.22 -20.08 7.36
CA ARG A 57 1.63 -20.04 7.74
C ARG A 57 2.48 -19.90 6.50
N ILE A 58 3.55 -19.11 6.56
CA ILE A 58 4.56 -19.03 5.51
C ILE A 58 5.96 -19.15 6.10
N GLU A 59 6.82 -19.95 5.47
CA GLU A 59 8.25 -20.04 5.77
C GLU A 59 9.06 -19.11 4.84
N CYS A 60 9.65 -18.07 5.42
CA CYS A 60 10.36 -17.03 4.67
C CYS A 60 11.85 -17.31 4.42
N ASP A 61 12.45 -18.35 5.01
CA ASP A 61 13.92 -18.54 4.96
C ASP A 61 14.44 -18.81 3.54
N GLY A 62 15.24 -17.88 3.02
CA GLY A 62 15.74 -17.95 1.64
C GLY A 62 14.77 -17.39 0.59
N LEU A 63 13.66 -16.78 0.99
CA LEU A 63 12.88 -15.89 0.12
C LEU A 63 13.46 -14.47 0.19
N THR A 64 13.44 -13.79 -0.95
CA THR A 64 13.78 -12.37 -1.05
C THR A 64 12.58 -11.52 -0.63
N ILE A 65 12.75 -10.73 0.44
CA ILE A 65 11.72 -9.82 0.95
C ILE A 65 12.13 -8.38 0.65
N LEU A 66 11.30 -7.69 -0.13
CA LEU A 66 11.39 -6.24 -0.30
C LEU A 66 10.49 -5.55 0.72
N ASP A 67 11.07 -5.06 1.81
CA ASP A 67 10.37 -4.26 2.80
C ASP A 67 10.52 -2.77 2.50
N LEU A 68 9.48 -2.18 1.88
CA LEU A 68 9.42 -0.76 1.52
C LEU A 68 9.31 0.16 2.74
N ASN A 69 9.05 -0.39 3.93
CA ASN A 69 9.02 0.35 5.18
C ASN A 69 10.39 0.37 5.88
N ALA A 70 11.38 -0.37 5.36
CA ALA A 70 12.72 -0.37 5.91
C ALA A 70 13.39 1.02 5.76
N PRO A 71 14.29 1.42 6.69
CA PRO A 71 14.92 2.75 6.70
C PRO A 71 15.66 3.14 5.42
N GLY A 72 16.06 2.16 4.60
CA GLY A 72 16.72 2.38 3.32
C GLY A 72 15.81 3.01 2.27
N TYR A 73 14.50 2.84 2.39
CA TYR A 73 13.51 3.36 1.45
C TYR A 73 12.79 4.59 1.99
N THR A 74 12.12 5.29 1.08
CA THR A 74 11.33 6.49 1.35
C THR A 74 9.92 6.28 0.79
N MET A 75 8.96 7.11 1.23
CA MET A 75 7.60 7.07 0.68
C MET A 75 7.56 7.26 -0.84
N LEU A 76 8.57 7.91 -1.44
CA LEU A 76 8.65 8.07 -2.90
C LEU A 76 8.91 6.73 -3.62
N HIS A 77 9.68 5.81 -3.02
CA HIS A 77 9.89 4.48 -3.59
C HIS A 77 8.58 3.70 -3.65
N TRP A 78 7.82 3.70 -2.55
CA TRP A 78 6.47 3.12 -2.52
C TRP A 78 5.56 3.77 -3.56
N LEU A 79 5.57 5.11 -3.63
CA LEU A 79 4.75 5.86 -4.57
C LEU A 79 5.04 5.50 -6.03
N THR A 80 6.30 5.29 -6.41
CA THR A 80 6.63 4.87 -7.79
C THR A 80 6.00 3.53 -8.17
N ILE A 81 6.01 2.55 -7.25
CA ILE A 81 5.40 1.24 -7.50
C ILE A 81 3.87 1.39 -7.63
N LEU A 82 3.28 2.23 -6.79
CA LEU A 82 1.86 2.55 -6.89
C LEU A 82 1.51 3.21 -8.24
N LEU A 83 2.29 4.21 -8.66
CA LEU A 83 2.13 4.95 -9.93
C LEU A 83 2.31 4.06 -11.17
N GLU A 84 3.11 3.00 -11.07
CA GLU A 84 3.29 2.03 -12.15
C GLU A 84 2.07 1.10 -12.29
N ASN A 85 1.49 0.65 -11.17
CA ASN A 85 0.44 -0.38 -11.21
C ASN A 85 -1.00 0.17 -11.21
N ARG A 86 -1.24 1.30 -10.55
CA ARG A 86 -2.58 1.92 -10.51
C ARG A 86 -2.75 2.95 -11.63
N GLU A 87 -3.98 3.11 -12.07
CA GLU A 87 -4.35 4.18 -12.99
C GLU A 87 -4.49 5.50 -12.24
N PHE A 88 -3.59 6.45 -12.52
CA PHE A 88 -3.68 7.81 -12.02
C PHE A 88 -4.07 8.74 -13.15
N ASP A 89 -5.00 9.65 -12.87
CA ASP A 89 -5.22 10.79 -13.76
C ASP A 89 -4.02 11.73 -13.69
N ALA A 90 -3.10 11.54 -14.63
CA ALA A 90 -1.93 12.38 -14.85
C ALA A 90 -2.12 13.28 -16.08
N SER A 91 -3.36 13.66 -16.39
CA SER A 91 -3.65 14.58 -17.50
C SER A 91 -3.11 16.00 -17.27
N ALA A 92 -2.91 16.38 -16.00
CA ALA A 92 -2.26 17.64 -15.65
C ALA A 92 -0.75 17.61 -15.96
N PRO A 93 -0.17 18.64 -16.62
CA PRO A 93 1.24 18.66 -17.00
C PRO A 93 2.22 18.40 -15.83
N LEU A 94 1.95 19.01 -14.66
CA LEU A 94 2.78 18.80 -13.46
C LEU A 94 2.75 17.35 -12.98
N ALA A 95 1.58 16.71 -12.97
CA ALA A 95 1.44 15.32 -12.54
C ALA A 95 2.13 14.34 -13.49
N ALA A 96 2.09 14.61 -14.80
CA ALA A 96 2.80 13.84 -15.80
C ALA A 96 4.32 13.93 -15.61
N GLU A 97 4.85 15.15 -15.47
CA GLU A 97 6.27 15.40 -15.22
C GLU A 97 6.74 14.79 -13.89
N ALA A 98 5.96 14.98 -12.82
CA ALA A 98 6.20 14.36 -11.52
C ALA A 98 6.28 12.84 -11.62
N LYS A 99 5.32 12.20 -12.30
CA LYS A 99 5.30 10.75 -12.48
C LYS A 99 6.54 10.28 -13.22
N GLU A 100 6.90 10.92 -14.33
CA GLU A 100 8.10 10.57 -15.11
C GLU A 100 9.37 10.70 -14.26
N TYR A 101 9.54 11.85 -13.59
CA TYR A 101 10.69 12.09 -12.75
C TYR A 101 10.82 11.08 -11.61
N LEU A 102 9.73 10.81 -10.90
CA LEU A 102 9.73 9.87 -9.79
C LEU A 102 10.05 8.45 -10.28
N LEU A 103 9.42 7.98 -11.36
CA LEU A 103 9.69 6.66 -11.94
C LEU A 103 11.15 6.53 -12.40
N LYS A 104 11.74 7.60 -12.94
CA LYS A 104 13.14 7.58 -13.38
C LYS A 104 14.14 7.50 -12.21
N ASN A 105 13.83 8.14 -11.08
CA ASN A 105 14.82 8.39 -10.02
C ASN A 105 14.61 7.60 -8.73
N PHE A 106 13.39 7.11 -8.46
CA PHE A 106 13.02 6.43 -7.21
C PHE A 106 12.49 5.00 -7.42
N HIS A 107 12.27 4.57 -8.67
CA HIS A 107 11.68 3.25 -8.94
C HIS A 107 12.65 2.12 -8.62
N LEU A 108 12.13 1.10 -7.93
CA LEU A 108 12.86 -0.13 -7.59
C LEU A 108 12.52 -1.28 -8.54
N ASN A 109 13.44 -2.23 -8.73
CA ASN A 109 13.11 -3.52 -9.33
C ASN A 109 12.35 -4.41 -8.32
N TYR A 110 11.10 -4.08 -8.00
CA TYR A 110 10.32 -4.80 -6.99
C TYR A 110 9.75 -6.13 -7.49
N LYS A 111 9.60 -6.30 -8.81
CA LYS A 111 9.00 -7.49 -9.41
C LYS A 111 9.85 -8.75 -9.24
N SER A 112 11.15 -8.61 -8.95
CA SER A 112 12.05 -9.73 -8.69
C SER A 112 11.99 -10.26 -7.26
N ALA A 113 11.33 -9.54 -6.33
CA ALA A 113 11.19 -10.01 -4.96
C ALA A 113 10.16 -11.15 -4.87
N ASP A 114 10.39 -12.10 -3.97
CA ASP A 114 9.42 -13.16 -3.66
C ASP A 114 8.24 -12.63 -2.86
N ILE A 115 8.52 -11.68 -1.96
CA ILE A 115 7.56 -11.03 -1.07
C ILE A 115 7.80 -9.53 -1.06
N ILE A 116 6.71 -8.75 -1.04
CA ILE A 116 6.74 -7.31 -0.82
C ILE A 116 5.99 -6.96 0.46
N ILE A 117 6.60 -6.11 1.28
CA ILE A 117 5.97 -5.50 2.45
C ILE A 117 5.87 -3.99 2.21
N GLY A 118 4.68 -3.42 2.37
CA GLY A 118 4.49 -1.98 2.19
C GLY A 118 3.07 -1.51 2.49
N TYR A 119 2.83 -0.20 2.35
CA TYR A 119 1.53 0.40 2.60
C TYR A 119 0.49 -0.02 1.54
N ARG A 120 -0.75 -0.24 1.97
CA ARG A 120 -1.91 -0.33 1.07
C ARG A 120 -2.21 1.02 0.42
N ALA A 121 -2.88 1.07 -0.72
CA ALA A 121 -3.53 2.28 -1.22
C ALA A 121 -5.03 2.03 -1.41
N ASP A 122 -5.80 2.17 -0.33
CA ASP A 122 -7.27 2.22 -0.41
C ASP A 122 -7.74 3.60 -0.88
N ASP A 123 -9.05 3.81 -1.06
CA ASP A 123 -9.64 5.01 -1.68
C ASP A 123 -9.05 6.35 -1.16
N SER A 124 -9.05 6.61 0.15
CA SER A 124 -8.48 7.85 0.71
C SER A 124 -6.96 7.96 0.51
N TYR A 125 -6.23 6.85 0.56
CA TYR A 125 -4.77 6.87 0.44
C TYR A 125 -4.32 7.08 -1.00
N PHE A 126 -5.09 6.53 -1.94
CA PHE A 126 -4.94 6.81 -3.36
C PHE A 126 -5.13 8.31 -3.64
N SER A 127 -6.14 8.94 -3.03
CA SER A 127 -6.34 10.38 -3.19
C SER A 127 -5.18 11.21 -2.60
N PHE A 128 -4.58 10.80 -1.48
CA PHE A 128 -3.40 11.51 -0.93
C PHE A 128 -2.18 11.42 -1.86
N ALA A 129 -1.94 10.26 -2.46
CA ALA A 129 -0.92 10.10 -3.48
C ALA A 129 -1.17 11.00 -4.69
N SER A 130 -2.43 11.08 -5.13
CA SER A 130 -2.87 11.98 -6.22
C SER A 130 -2.67 13.46 -5.86
N ASP A 131 -3.05 13.89 -4.66
CA ASP A 131 -2.88 15.27 -4.20
C ASP A 131 -1.39 15.66 -4.15
N PHE A 132 -0.50 14.74 -3.78
CA PHE A 132 0.94 14.99 -3.76
C PHE A 132 1.53 15.18 -5.17
N ILE A 133 1.23 14.29 -6.11
CA ILE A 133 1.76 14.40 -7.49
C ILE A 133 1.20 15.63 -8.22
N ASN A 134 0.03 16.11 -7.83
CA ASN A 134 -0.56 17.36 -8.33
C ASN A 134 -0.05 18.61 -7.59
N GLY A 135 0.84 18.45 -6.60
CA GLY A 135 1.41 19.57 -5.84
C GLY A 135 0.46 20.22 -4.84
N ALA A 136 -0.69 19.62 -4.55
CA ALA A 136 -1.65 20.13 -3.58
C ALA A 136 -1.16 19.94 -2.14
N ILE A 137 -0.40 18.87 -1.87
CA ILE A 137 0.23 18.61 -0.58
C ILE A 137 1.73 18.42 -0.68
N SER A 138 2.41 18.67 0.43
CA SER A 138 3.83 18.41 0.62
C SER A 138 4.12 16.95 0.90
N TYR A 139 5.38 16.57 0.74
CA TYR A 139 5.91 15.26 1.08
C TYR A 139 5.68 14.91 2.56
N ARG A 140 5.86 15.88 3.47
CA ARG A 140 5.58 15.69 4.90
C ARG A 140 4.10 15.37 5.14
N GLN A 141 3.19 16.09 4.50
CA GLN A 141 1.75 15.85 4.60
C GLN A 141 1.37 14.46 4.05
N LEU A 142 1.93 14.05 2.90
CA LEU A 142 1.77 12.68 2.38
C LEU A 142 2.25 11.65 3.42
N CYS A 143 3.48 11.77 3.90
CA CYS A 143 4.04 10.86 4.91
C CYS A 143 3.18 10.78 6.17
N ASN A 144 2.68 11.92 6.67
CA ASN A 144 1.81 11.97 7.83
C ASN A 144 0.46 11.29 7.57
N ALA A 145 -0.18 11.58 6.44
CA ALA A 145 -1.44 10.96 6.06
C ALA A 145 -1.31 9.43 5.98
N MET A 146 -0.19 8.96 5.42
CA MET A 146 0.10 7.54 5.29
C MET A 146 0.35 6.86 6.65
N ARG A 147 1.14 7.50 7.54
CA ARG A 147 1.46 6.95 8.87
C ARG A 147 0.27 7.01 9.85
N LEU A 148 -0.44 8.14 9.91
CA LEU A 148 -1.49 8.39 10.90
C LEU A 148 -2.80 7.67 10.59
N GLY A 149 -3.10 7.45 9.31
CA GLY A 149 -4.29 6.74 8.88
C GLY A 149 -4.36 5.28 9.37
N LYS A 150 -3.29 4.75 9.98
CA LYS A 150 -3.12 3.33 10.32
C LYS A 150 -3.35 2.47 9.10
N LEU A 151 -2.70 2.85 8.00
CA LEU A 151 -2.67 2.07 6.79
C LEU A 151 -2.33 0.63 7.12
N GLY A 152 -3.20 -0.27 6.67
CA GLY A 152 -2.87 -1.69 6.69
C GLY A 152 -1.56 -1.89 5.93
N GLN A 153 -0.62 -2.58 6.57
CA GLN A 153 0.54 -3.12 5.89
C GLN A 153 0.10 -4.34 5.09
N GLN A 154 0.52 -4.40 3.83
CA GLN A 154 0.34 -5.55 2.97
C GLN A 154 1.60 -6.42 3.02
N PHE A 155 1.37 -7.73 2.98
CA PHE A 155 2.38 -8.77 2.80
C PHE A 155 2.00 -9.51 1.51
N VAL A 156 2.70 -9.22 0.41
CA VAL A 156 2.28 -9.63 -0.93
C VAL A 156 3.21 -10.72 -1.46
N LEU A 157 2.67 -11.89 -1.76
CA LEU A 157 3.41 -12.97 -2.40
C LEU A 157 3.47 -12.72 -3.92
N LYS A 158 4.67 -12.84 -4.49
CA LYS A 158 4.97 -12.42 -5.86
C LYS A 158 5.60 -13.49 -6.73
N SER A 159 6.20 -14.53 -6.16
CA SER A 159 6.89 -15.60 -6.91
C SER A 159 6.26 -16.97 -6.68
N LYS A 160 6.54 -17.94 -7.56
CA LYS A 160 6.13 -19.34 -7.34
C LYS A 160 6.67 -19.90 -6.04
N ALA A 161 7.93 -19.60 -5.72
CA ALA A 161 8.58 -20.05 -4.49
C ALA A 161 7.84 -19.57 -3.24
N ALA A 162 7.36 -18.33 -3.20
CA ALA A 162 6.57 -17.82 -2.08
C ALA A 162 5.22 -18.56 -1.93
N PHE A 163 4.55 -18.87 -3.04
CA PHE A 163 3.27 -19.60 -3.03
C PHE A 163 3.43 -21.06 -2.60
N GLU A 164 4.53 -21.72 -2.99
CA GLU A 164 4.82 -23.12 -2.63
C GLU A 164 5.11 -23.31 -1.13
N ARG A 165 5.49 -22.24 -0.44
CA ARG A 165 5.78 -22.24 1.00
C ARG A 165 4.62 -21.80 1.88
N LEU A 166 3.45 -21.61 1.28
CA LEU A 166 2.25 -21.20 1.99
C LEU A 166 1.45 -22.43 2.43
N GLU A 167 1.17 -22.53 3.73
CA GLU A 167 0.37 -23.57 4.34
C GLU A 167 -0.95 -22.96 4.86
N PHE A 168 -2.08 -23.45 4.37
CA PHE A 168 -3.39 -23.02 4.86
C PHE A 168 -3.68 -23.62 6.23
N LEU A 169 -4.05 -22.76 7.18
CA LEU A 169 -4.35 -23.16 8.56
C LEU A 169 -5.86 -23.16 8.87
N GLY A 170 -6.66 -22.43 8.08
CA GLY A 170 -8.09 -22.28 8.31
C GLY A 170 -8.60 -20.90 7.93
N TYR A 171 -9.78 -20.55 8.41
CA TYR A 171 -10.38 -19.24 8.16
C TYR A 171 -11.21 -18.76 9.34
N GLU A 172 -11.35 -17.44 9.44
CA GLU A 172 -12.32 -16.79 10.33
C GLU A 172 -13.41 -16.11 9.48
N THR A 173 -14.66 -16.19 9.91
CA THR A 173 -15.76 -15.48 9.25
C THR A 173 -15.78 -14.00 9.66
N ALA A 174 -16.25 -13.15 8.75
CA ALA A 174 -16.45 -11.72 8.95
C ALA A 174 -17.89 -11.34 8.59
N ASP A 175 -18.68 -10.97 9.60
CA ASP A 175 -20.04 -10.44 9.40
C ASP A 175 -19.98 -9.04 8.78
N SER A 176 -20.65 -8.86 7.63
CA SER A 176 -20.64 -7.59 6.91
C SER A 176 -21.19 -6.43 7.74
N LYS A 177 -22.22 -6.66 8.58
CA LYS A 177 -22.85 -5.62 9.39
C LYS A 177 -21.91 -5.01 10.42
N GLU A 178 -20.92 -5.79 10.87
CA GLU A 178 -19.88 -5.34 11.79
C GLU A 178 -18.66 -4.79 11.03
N TRP A 179 -18.08 -5.62 10.17
CA TRP A 179 -16.77 -5.35 9.59
C TRP A 179 -16.83 -4.30 8.48
N TYR A 180 -17.93 -4.18 7.75
CA TYR A 180 -18.11 -3.10 6.77
C TYR A 180 -18.19 -1.73 7.47
N LYS A 181 -18.85 -1.65 8.63
CA LYS A 181 -18.88 -0.42 9.44
C LYS A 181 -17.49 -0.04 9.93
N LYS A 182 -16.69 -1.01 10.38
CA LYS A 182 -15.28 -0.79 10.80
C LYS A 182 -14.42 -0.30 9.64
N LYS A 183 -14.55 -0.91 8.46
CA LYS A 183 -13.89 -0.48 7.22
C LYS A 183 -14.23 0.98 6.89
N ALA A 184 -15.53 1.30 6.80
CA ALA A 184 -16.00 2.65 6.50
C ALA A 184 -15.55 3.68 7.55
N PHE A 185 -15.59 3.33 8.84
CA PHE A 185 -15.15 4.20 9.92
C PHE A 185 -13.65 4.52 9.83
N ARG A 186 -12.82 3.54 9.46
CA ARG A 186 -11.37 3.79 9.27
C ARG A 186 -11.12 4.71 8.09
N ASP A 187 -11.78 4.49 6.95
CA ASP A 187 -11.64 5.38 5.79
C ASP A 187 -12.07 6.81 6.13
N GLN A 188 -13.24 6.97 6.76
CA GLN A 188 -13.72 8.27 7.23
C GLN A 188 -12.75 8.92 8.24
N THR A 189 -12.17 8.14 9.15
CA THR A 189 -11.20 8.65 10.13
C THR A 189 -9.92 9.11 9.46
N ALA A 190 -9.38 8.34 8.50
CA ALA A 190 -8.20 8.72 7.73
C ALA A 190 -8.44 10.03 6.97
N ARG A 191 -9.59 10.13 6.30
CA ARG A 191 -10.00 11.33 5.57
C ARG A 191 -10.20 12.54 6.48
N ARG A 192 -10.81 12.36 7.66
CA ARG A 192 -10.96 13.44 8.65
C ARG A 192 -9.61 13.91 9.19
N GLN A 193 -8.70 13.00 9.47
CA GLN A 193 -7.34 13.36 9.92
C GLN A 193 -6.55 14.08 8.83
N TYR A 194 -6.77 13.73 7.57
CA TYR A 194 -6.19 14.44 6.44
C TYR A 194 -6.72 15.88 6.30
N PHE A 195 -8.02 16.10 6.50
CA PHE A 195 -8.60 17.45 6.49
C PHE A 195 -8.44 18.22 7.79
N ASP A 196 -7.76 17.67 8.79
CA ASP A 196 -7.43 18.39 10.02
C ASP A 196 -6.43 19.53 9.71
N VAL A 197 -6.98 20.73 9.59
CA VAL A 197 -6.28 21.95 9.19
C VAL A 197 -5.13 22.26 10.14
N GLU A 198 -5.22 21.95 11.44
CA GLU A 198 -4.13 22.26 12.36
C GLU A 198 -2.92 21.35 12.15
N ARG A 199 -3.17 20.08 11.82
CA ARG A 199 -2.11 19.08 11.57
C ARG A 199 -1.52 19.19 10.16
N ASN A 200 -2.34 19.59 9.19
CA ASN A 200 -1.97 19.68 7.78
C ASN A 200 -1.83 21.13 7.28
N ARG A 201 -1.64 22.10 8.18
CA ARG A 201 -1.17 23.43 7.79
C ARG A 201 0.19 23.32 7.10
N ARG A 202 0.36 24.14 6.05
CA ARG A 202 1.65 24.37 5.40
C ARG A 202 2.66 24.80 6.45
N GLN A 203 3.83 24.18 6.42
CA GLN A 203 4.98 24.60 7.20
C GLN A 203 6.04 25.18 6.27
N ARG A 204 6.75 26.21 6.76
CA ARG A 204 7.86 26.78 6.00
C ARG A 204 8.94 25.71 5.83
N GLY A 205 9.39 25.48 4.60
CA GLY A 205 10.36 24.44 4.28
C GLY A 205 9.76 23.08 3.90
N ASP A 206 8.43 22.96 3.86
CA ASP A 206 7.77 21.78 3.30
C ASP A 206 8.21 21.54 1.85
N LEU A 207 8.59 20.30 1.54
CA LEU A 207 8.94 19.87 0.20
C LEU A 207 7.68 19.54 -0.60
N TYR A 208 7.38 20.32 -1.62
CA TYR A 208 6.35 19.98 -2.59
C TYR A 208 6.97 19.24 -3.78
N ILE A 209 6.13 18.61 -4.59
CA ILE A 209 6.60 17.91 -5.78
C ILE A 209 7.40 18.84 -6.71
N THR A 210 6.99 20.11 -6.84
CA THR A 210 7.73 21.11 -7.63
C THR A 210 9.15 21.32 -7.09
N THR A 211 9.34 21.41 -5.77
CA THR A 211 10.68 21.52 -5.17
C THR A 211 11.53 20.28 -5.42
N ILE A 212 10.92 19.09 -5.36
CA ILE A 212 11.60 17.82 -5.66
C ILE A 212 12.08 17.80 -7.12
N LEU A 213 11.25 18.30 -8.04
CA LEU A 213 11.57 18.43 -9.47
C LEU A 213 12.67 19.47 -9.70
N ASP A 214 12.46 20.70 -9.24
CA ASP A 214 13.34 21.86 -9.46
C ASP A 214 14.75 21.66 -8.89
N GLU A 215 14.86 20.99 -7.74
CA GLU A 215 16.15 20.69 -7.09
C GLU A 215 16.72 19.32 -7.49
N GLU A 216 16.05 18.62 -8.39
CA GLU A 216 16.40 17.27 -8.84
C GLU A 216 16.72 16.28 -7.71
N MET A 217 15.92 16.27 -6.66
CA MET A 217 16.16 15.45 -5.47
C MET A 217 16.25 13.96 -5.79
N LYS A 218 17.18 13.26 -5.11
CA LYS A 218 17.44 11.82 -5.27
C LYS A 218 17.13 11.04 -4.00
N PRO A 219 17.03 9.70 -4.04
CA PRO A 219 16.77 8.85 -2.87
C PRO A 219 17.66 9.06 -1.64
N ASN A 220 18.88 9.58 -1.83
CA ASN A 220 19.85 9.85 -0.78
C ASN A 220 19.75 11.26 -0.17
N ASP A 221 18.83 12.12 -0.65
CA ASP A 221 18.61 13.43 -0.04
C ASP A 221 18.07 13.26 1.39
N LEU A 222 18.79 13.84 2.36
CA LEU A 222 18.49 13.72 3.79
C LEU A 222 17.14 14.35 4.16
N ARG A 223 16.63 15.28 3.35
CA ARG A 223 15.33 15.94 3.60
C ARG A 223 14.14 15.04 3.28
N LEU A 224 14.38 13.89 2.64
CA LEU A 224 13.37 12.87 2.33
C LEU A 224 13.30 11.74 3.38
N ARG A 225 14.04 11.85 4.49
CA ARG A 225 14.14 10.85 5.55
C ARG A 225 13.25 11.18 6.75
#